data_AF-A0AA40S0V4-F1
#
_entry.id   AF-A0AA40S0V4-F1
#
_cell.length_a   1.000
_cell.length_b   1.000
_cell.length_c   1.000
_cell.angle_alpha   90.00
_cell.angle_beta   90.00
_cell.angle_gamma   90.00
#
_symmetry.space_group_name_H-M   'P 1'
#
loop_
_entity.id
_entity.type
_entity.pdbx_description
1 polymer ?
#
loop_
_entity_poly.entity_id
_entity_poly.type
_entity_poly.pdbx_seq_one_letter_code
_entity_poly.pdbx_strand_id
1 'polypeptide(L)' 'MTKLFIARVRGAGGERPMITVRAAAEGEARLFVEAAYPEDEVVEIAEPGEWVSDSDTGTRNGDVREHPGTTWQAPTSRA' A
#
# COMPACT_ATOMS: atom_id res chain seq x y z
N MET A 1 7.03 -4.51 -15.80
CA MET A 1 5.58 -4.21 -15.69
C MET A 1 5.30 -3.95 -14.22
N THR A 2 4.59 -2.87 -13.89
CA THR A 2 4.35 -2.46 -12.49
C THR A 2 3.02 -3.04 -12.01
N LYS A 3 2.97 -3.63 -10.83
CA LYS A 3 1.75 -4.11 -10.16
C LYS A 3 1.28 -3.09 -9.12
N LEU A 4 0.02 -3.22 -8.70
CA LEU A 4 -0.49 -2.47 -7.55
C LEU A 4 -0.36 -3.34 -6.30
N PHE A 5 0.14 -2.76 -5.22
CA PHE A 5 0.09 -3.31 -3.88
C PHE A 5 -0.65 -2.36 -2.97
N ILE A 6 -1.20 -2.90 -1.89
CA ILE A 6 -1.73 -2.14 -0.77
C ILE A 6 -0.75 -2.28 0.40
N ALA A 7 -0.61 -1.21 1.19
CA ALA A 7 0.19 -1.18 2.40
C ALA A 7 -0.63 -0.83 3.64
N ARG A 8 -0.39 -1.56 4.73
CA ARG A 8 -0.82 -1.22 6.08
C ARG A 8 0.34 -0.53 6.80
N VAL A 9 0.15 0.73 7.15
CA VAL A 9 1.18 1.55 7.81
C VAL A 9 0.67 2.05 9.14
N ARG A 10 1.53 2.07 10.15
CA ARG A 10 1.23 2.56 11.49
C ARG A 10 2.24 3.64 11.89
N GLY A 11 1.73 4.84 12.17
CA GLY A 11 2.53 5.95 12.70
C GLY A 11 2.27 6.22 14.18
N ALA A 12 2.90 7.27 14.71
CA ALA A 12 2.72 7.69 16.10
C ALA A 12 1.26 8.06 16.46
N GLY A 13 0.48 8.49 15.47
CA GLY A 13 -0.95 8.81 15.61
C GLY A 13 -1.90 7.61 15.50
N GLY A 14 -1.38 6.40 15.31
CA GLY A 14 -2.17 5.19 15.06
C GLY A 14 -2.07 4.69 13.62
N GLU A 15 -3.07 3.94 13.18
CA GLU A 15 -3.10 3.40 11.82
C GLU A 15 -3.29 4.51 10.79
N ARG A 16 -2.45 4.50 9.75
CA ARG A 16 -2.63 5.35 8.57
C ARG A 16 -3.85 4.85 7.78
N PRO A 17 -4.47 5.73 6.96
CA PRO A 17 -5.37 5.27 5.92
C PRO A 17 -4.69 4.24 5.03
N MET A 18 -5.49 3.46 4.31
CA MET A 18 -4.94 2.49 3.37
C MET A 18 -4.07 3.19 2.32
N ILE A 19 -2.88 2.63 2.12
CA ILE A 19 -1.90 3.13 1.15
C ILE A 19 -1.84 2.18 -0.02
N THR A 20 -1.65 2.74 -1.21
CA THR A 20 -1.33 1.98 -2.42
C THR A 20 0.04 2.34 -2.92
N VAL A 21 0.71 1.38 -3.56
CA VAL A 21 2.01 1.58 -4.18
C VAL A 21 2.14 0.78 -5.47
N ARG A 22 2.73 1.39 -6.49
CA ARG A 22 3.13 0.71 -7.73
C ARG A 22 4.55 0.18 -7.60
N ALA A 23 4.73 -1.12 -7.82
CA ALA A 23 6.05 -1.77 -7.76
C ALA A 23 6.09 -3.03 -8.64
N ALA A 24 7.29 -3.54 -8.92
CA ALA A 24 7.49 -4.80 -9.62
C ALA A 24 7.21 -6.02 -8.72
N ALA A 25 7.45 -5.90 -7.41
CA ALA A 25 7.27 -6.96 -6.43
C ALA A 25 7.02 -6.40 -5.02
N GLU A 26 6.56 -7.26 -4.10
CA GLU A 26 6.24 -6.89 -2.71
C GLU A 26 7.44 -6.28 -1.97
N GLY A 27 8.64 -6.85 -2.13
CA GLY A 27 9.86 -6.31 -1.52
C GLY A 27 10.22 -4.92 -2.02
N GLU A 28 9.98 -4.63 -3.30
CA GLU A 28 10.20 -3.28 -3.86
C GLU A 28 9.10 -2.30 -3.38
N ALA A 29 7.85 -2.76 -3.32
CA ALA A 29 6.75 -1.99 -2.74
C ALA A 29 7.05 -1.55 -1.30
N ARG A 30 7.59 -2.46 -0.47
CA ARG A 30 8.00 -2.14 0.90
C ARG A 30 9.03 -1.01 0.93
N LEU A 31 10.09 -1.10 0.11
CA LEU A 31 11.12 -0.06 0.04
C LEU A 31 10.55 1.31 -0.33
N PHE A 32 9.62 1.37 -1.29
CA PHE A 32 8.98 2.63 -1.68
C PHE A 32 8.10 3.20 -0.57
N VAL A 33 7.35 2.35 0.15
CA VAL A 33 6.51 2.80 1.27
C VAL A 33 7.38 3.26 2.44
N GLU A 34 8.43 2.53 2.81
CA GLU A 34 9.37 2.94 3.85
C GLU A 34 10.08 4.27 3.50
N ALA A 35 10.40 4.49 2.22
CA ALA A 35 10.94 5.77 1.76
C ALA A 35 9.92 6.92 1.82
N ALA A 36 8.64 6.65 1.56
CA ALA A 36 7.57 7.64 1.62
C ALA A 36 7.13 7.97 3.06
N TYR A 37 7.22 7.01 3.97
CA TYR A 37 6.82 7.13 5.38
C TYR A 37 7.98 6.73 6.31
N PRO A 38 9.09 7.50 6.33
CA PRO A 38 10.33 7.11 7.02
C PRO A 38 10.20 7.03 8.56
N GLU A 39 9.17 7.64 9.13
CA GLU A 39 8.91 7.65 10.57
C GLU A 39 7.85 6.62 11.00
N ASP A 40 7.19 5.95 10.04
CA ASP A 40 6.12 5.01 10.30
C ASP A 40 6.56 3.56 10.10
N GLU A 41 5.84 2.63 10.72
CA GLU A 41 6.06 1.19 10.57
C GLU A 41 5.21 0.64 9.42
N VAL A 42 5.86 -0.01 8.45
CA VAL A 42 5.18 -0.83 7.44
C VAL A 42 4.84 -2.20 8.05
N VAL A 43 3.58 -2.33 8.48
CA VAL A 43 3.06 -3.54 9.13
C VAL A 43 2.87 -4.66 8.11
N GLU A 44 2.34 -4.34 6.94
CA GLU A 44 1.99 -5.33 5.92
C GLU A 44 2.02 -4.71 4.51
N ILE A 45 2.49 -5.47 3.52
CA ILE A 45 2.34 -5.18 2.09
C ILE A 45 1.68 -6.41 1.47
N ALA A 46 0.67 -6.19 0.61
CA ALA A 46 0.04 -7.29 -0.10
C ALA A 46 -0.53 -6.87 -1.46
N GLU A 47 -0.86 -7.85 -2.30
CA GLU A 47 -1.68 -7.58 -3.48
C GLU A 47 -3.12 -7.20 -3.05
N PRO A 48 -3.79 -6.29 -3.77
CA PRO A 48 -5.09 -5.74 -3.35
C PRO A 48 -6.24 -6.75 -3.26
N GLY A 49 -6.08 -7.98 -3.78
CA GLY A 49 -7.15 -8.98 -3.77
C GLY A 49 -8.39 -8.49 -4.51
N GLU A 50 -9.54 -8.43 -3.80
CA GLU A 50 -10.81 -7.89 -4.31
C GLU A 50 -10.93 -6.36 -4.16
N TRP A 51 -9.95 -5.72 -3.53
CA TRP A 51 -9.99 -4.28 -3.38
C TRP A 51 -9.82 -3.58 -4.73
N VAL A 52 -10.77 -2.70 -5.05
CA VAL A 52 -10.77 -1.87 -6.24
C VAL A 52 -10.75 -0.41 -5.82
N SER A 53 -9.76 0.34 -6.30
CA SER A 53 -9.77 1.80 -6.18
C SER A 53 -10.44 2.43 -7.40
N ASP A 54 -11.27 3.44 -7.16
CA ASP A 54 -11.65 4.42 -8.19
C ASP A 54 -10.59 5.52 -8.39
N SER A 55 -9.60 5.58 -7.48
CA SER A 55 -8.59 6.63 -7.41
C SER A 55 -7.26 6.15 -7.98
N ASP A 56 -6.75 6.87 -8.98
CA ASP A 56 -5.49 6.50 -9.64
C ASP A 56 -4.28 6.73 -8.71
N THR A 57 -3.60 5.64 -8.34
CA THR A 57 -2.31 5.66 -7.65
C THR A 57 -1.21 6.20 -8.58
N GLY A 58 -1.35 6.03 -9.89
CA GLY A 58 -0.33 6.27 -10.89
C GLY A 58 0.07 4.99 -11.63
N THR A 59 1.07 5.10 -12.51
CA THR A 59 1.48 4.03 -13.45
C THR A 59 2.96 3.69 -13.38
N ARG A 60 3.76 4.35 -12.55
CA ARG A 60 5.22 4.16 -12.45
C ARG A 60 5.59 3.50 -11.13
N ASN A 61 6.71 2.77 -11.11
CA ASN A 61 7.26 2.25 -9.87
C ASN A 61 7.54 3.39 -8.88
N GLY A 62 7.13 3.20 -7.63
CA GLY A 62 7.26 4.19 -6.57
C GLY A 62 6.16 5.25 -6.53
N ASP A 63 5.17 5.20 -7.43
CA ASP A 63 3.96 6.00 -7.25
C ASP A 63 3.22 5.45 -6.01
N VAL A 64 3.11 6.27 -4.95
CA VAL A 64 2.50 5.95 -3.66
C VAL A 64 1.34 6.90 -3.39
N ARG A 65 0.23 6.38 -2.86
CA ARG A 65 -0.97 7.18 -2.58
C ARG A 65 -1.73 6.69 -1.35
N GLU A 66 -2.11 7.62 -0.47
CA GLU A 66 -3.07 7.39 0.61
C GLU A 66 -4.52 7.45 0.10
N HIS A 67 -5.40 6.66 0.73
CA HIS A 67 -6.84 6.66 0.49
C HIS A 67 -7.59 7.02 1.78
N PRO A 68 -7.75 8.32 2.11
CA PRO A 68 -8.44 8.77 3.31
C PRO A 68 -9.87 8.21 3.38
N GLY A 69 -10.30 7.83 4.59
CA GLY A 69 -11.61 7.21 4.81
C GLY A 69 -11.69 5.74 4.42
N THR A 70 -10.63 5.17 3.83
CA THR A 70 -10.54 3.73 3.58
C THR A 70 -9.55 3.09 4.54
N THR A 71 -10.02 2.13 5.32
CA THR A 71 -9.17 1.32 6.20
C THR A 71 -8.52 0.18 5.41
N TRP A 72 -7.41 -0.34 5.93
CA TRP A 72 -6.77 -1.55 5.40
C TRP A 72 -7.79 -2.68 5.17
N GLN A 73 -7.71 -3.31 4.00
CA GLN A 73 -8.47 -4.51 3.67
C GLN A 73 -7.48 -5.67 3.50
N ALA A 74 -7.49 -6.61 4.44
CA ALA A 74 -6.63 -7.77 4.36
C ALA A 74 -6.95 -8.56 3.07
N PRO A 75 -5.95 -9.09 2.36
CA PRO A 75 -6.18 -9.92 1.19
C PRO A 75 -7.06 -11.10 1.56
N THR A 76 -8.07 -11.40 0.74
CA THR A 76 -8.82 -12.64 0.88
C THR A 76 -7.93 -13.81 0.46
N SER A 77 -7.33 -14.49 1.44
CA SER A 77 -6.69 -15.79 1.21
C SER A 77 -7.74 -16.75 0.68
N ARG A 78 -7.66 -17.09 -0.61
CA ARG A 78 -8.37 -18.27 -1.12
C ARG A 78 -7.69 -19.49 -0.49
N ALA A 79 -8.37 -20.09 0.49
CA ALA A 79 -8.01 -21.39 1.05
C ALA A 79 -8.02 -22.49 -0.02
#